data_AF-A0A9D7NM13-F1
#
_entry.id   AF-A0A9D7NM13-F1
#
_cell.length_a   1.000
_cell.length_b   1.000
_cell.length_c   1.000
_cell.angle_alpha   90.00
_cell.angle_beta   90.00
_cell.angle_gamma   90.00
#
_symmetry.space_group_name_H-M   'P 1'
#
loop_
_entity.id
_entity.type
_entity.pdbx_description
1 polymer ?
#
loop_
_entity_poly.entity_id
_entity_poly.type
_entity_poly.pdbx_seq_one_letter_code
_entity_poly.pdbx_strand_id
1 'polypeptide(L)'
;MREALLNAIAHKDYGSGNPIQIKVSDHGIIFWNAGQLPEAWTVDNLLKEHPSIPFNPDIATAFFRAGLIEAWGRGTLKILRECQNAGLPAPVFSHDPSGFGGIQKVRKVR
;
A
#
# COMPACT_ATOMS: atom_id res chain seq x y z
N MET A 1 -9.20 1.88 3.48
CA MET A 1 -8.60 3.16 3.93
C MET A 1 -7.50 2.97 4.96
N ARG A 2 -7.80 2.45 6.17
CA ARG A 2 -6.77 2.19 7.21
C ARG A 2 -5.59 1.36 6.70
N GLU A 3 -5.88 0.25 6.05
CA GLU A 3 -4.87 -0.66 5.50
C GLU A 3 -3.92 0.04 4.52
N ALA A 4 -4.45 0.90 3.65
CA ALA A 4 -3.65 1.66 2.68
C ALA A 4 -2.67 2.62 3.36
N LEU A 5 -3.14 3.31 4.41
CA LEU A 5 -2.32 4.22 5.20
C LEU A 5 -1.21 3.47 5.95
N LEU A 6 -1.53 2.33 6.57
CA LEU A 6 -0.54 1.54 7.31
C LEU A 6 0.52 0.96 6.37
N ASN A 7 0.13 0.50 5.18
CA ASN A 7 1.08 0.06 4.16
C ASN A 7 1.97 1.21 3.69
N ALA A 8 1.39 2.40 3.45
CA ALA A 8 2.17 3.58 3.08
C ALA A 8 3.19 3.97 4.16
N ILE A 9 2.90 3.75 5.44
CA ILE A 9 3.82 4.00 6.55
C ILE A 9 4.90 2.91 6.63
N ALA A 10 4.50 1.64 6.64
CA ALA A 10 5.42 0.52 6.82
C ALA A 10 6.43 0.33 5.66
N HIS A 11 6.05 0.76 4.45
CA HIS A 11 6.86 0.54 3.23
C HIS A 11 7.53 1.80 2.67
N LYS A 12 7.51 2.92 3.39
CA LYS A 12 8.13 4.18 2.93
C LYS A 12 9.65 4.14 3.07
N ASP A 13 10.40 4.61 2.08
CA ASP A 13 11.78 5.03 2.32
C ASP A 13 11.82 6.32 3.15
N TYR A 14 12.19 6.20 4.43
CA TYR A 14 12.35 7.34 5.32
C TYR A 14 13.63 8.14 5.05
N GLY A 15 14.65 7.56 4.42
CA GLY A 15 15.86 8.26 4.02
C GLY A 15 15.64 9.27 2.90
N SER A 16 14.62 9.06 2.06
CA SER A 16 14.28 9.96 0.94
C SER A 16 13.85 11.39 1.35
N GLY A 17 13.48 11.63 2.61
CA GLY A 17 12.95 12.92 3.08
C GLY A 17 11.55 13.30 2.55
N ASN A 18 11.04 12.61 1.52
CA ASN A 18 9.71 12.89 0.95
C ASN A 18 8.60 12.46 1.91
N PRO A 19 7.54 13.27 2.13
CA PRO A 19 6.40 12.86 2.96
C PRO A 19 5.54 11.81 2.24
N ILE A 20 4.70 11.09 3.00
CA ILE A 20 3.58 10.35 2.42
C ILE A 20 2.60 11.37 1.87
N GLN A 21 2.19 11.21 0.61
CA GLN A 21 1.25 12.10 -0.05
C GLN A 21 -0.10 11.39 -0.21
N ILE A 22 -1.17 12.06 0.22
CA ILE A 22 -2.53 11.57 0.07
C ILE A 22 -3.30 12.59 -0.77
N LYS A 23 -3.68 12.19 -1.98
CA LYS A 23 -4.49 13.04 -2.88
C LYS A 23 -5.92 12.56 -2.86
N VAL A 24 -6.86 13.49 -2.68
CA VAL A 24 -8.31 13.23 -2.74
C VAL A 24 -8.88 14.04 -3.90
N SER A 25 -9.65 13.38 -4.77
CA SER A 25 -10.38 14.02 -5.85
C SER A 25 -11.68 13.27 -6.15
N ASP A 26 -12.47 13.79 -7.08
CA ASP A 26 -13.70 13.14 -7.57
C ASP A 26 -13.42 11.77 -8.24
N HIS A 27 -12.17 11.49 -8.59
CA HIS A 27 -11.74 10.23 -9.18
C HIS A 27 -11.21 9.22 -8.14
N GLY A 28 -11.20 9.57 -6.85
CA GLY A 28 -10.82 8.69 -5.75
C GLY A 28 -9.71 9.23 -4.86
N ILE A 29 -9.07 8.32 -4.12
CA ILE A 29 -8.01 8.61 -3.16
C ILE A 29 -6.73 7.89 -3.61
N ILE A 30 -5.62 8.62 -3.64
CA ILE A 30 -4.30 8.09 -3.98
C ILE A 30 -3.42 8.20 -2.75
N PHE A 31 -2.81 7.08 -2.37
CA PHE A 31 -1.71 7.02 -1.42
C PHE A 31 -0.42 6.86 -2.20
N TRP A 32 0.53 7.74 -1.92
CA TRP A 32 1.86 7.71 -2.50
C TRP A 32 2.90 7.84 -1.41
N ASN A 33 3.94 7.05 -1.51
CA ASN A 33 5.16 7.20 -0.72
C ASN A 33 6.37 6.93 -1.62
N ALA A 34 7.55 7.33 -1.16
CA ALA A 34 8.81 6.94 -1.75
C ALA A 34 9.18 5.49 -1.35
N GLY A 35 8.29 4.52 -1.53
CA GLY A 35 8.56 3.11 -1.24
C GLY A 35 9.10 2.38 -2.46
N GLN A 36 9.90 1.33 -2.23
CA GLN A 36 10.36 0.41 -3.29
C GLN A 36 9.76 -0.98 -3.09
N LEU A 37 9.52 -1.68 -4.20
CA LEU A 37 9.24 -3.11 -4.15
C LEU A 37 10.50 -3.87 -3.72
N PRO A 38 10.34 -5.03 -3.05
CA PRO A 38 11.46 -5.95 -2.83
C PRO A 38 12.14 -6.33 -4.16
N GLU A 39 13.41 -6.72 -4.08
CA GLU A 39 14.15 -7.16 -5.26
C GLU A 39 13.41 -8.29 -5.99
N ALA A 40 13.39 -8.22 -7.32
CA ALA A 40 12.67 -9.13 -8.23
C ALA A 40 11.13 -9.15 -8.11
N TRP A 41 10.50 -8.28 -7.31
CA TRP A 41 9.04 -8.16 -7.27
C TRP A 41 8.50 -7.23 -8.34
N THR A 42 7.35 -7.60 -8.89
CA THR A 42 6.52 -6.74 -9.72
C THR A 42 5.23 -6.38 -8.98
N VAL A 43 4.45 -5.45 -9.55
CA VAL A 43 3.13 -5.09 -9.03
C VAL A 43 2.19 -6.31 -8.97
N ASP A 44 2.31 -7.25 -9.90
CA ASP A 44 1.47 -8.46 -9.93
C ASP A 44 1.68 -9.36 -8.71
N ASN A 45 2.86 -9.32 -8.09
CA ASN A 45 3.10 -10.03 -6.83
C ASN A 45 2.19 -9.53 -5.72
N LEU A 46 1.90 -8.22 -5.66
CA LEU A 46 1.02 -7.61 -4.67
C LEU A 46 -0.45 -8.06 -4.79
N LEU A 47 -0.83 -8.66 -5.92
CA LEU A 47 -2.19 -9.13 -6.21
C LEU A 47 -2.39 -10.61 -5.88
N LYS A 48 -1.38 -11.26 -5.29
CA LYS A 48 -1.39 -12.68 -4.89
C LYS A 48 -1.08 -12.81 -3.40
N GLU A 49 -1.25 -14.00 -2.83
CA GLU A 49 -0.75 -14.26 -1.49
C GLU A 49 0.78 -14.28 -1.51
N HIS A 50 1.39 -13.57 -0.56
CA HIS A 50 2.83 -13.44 -0.44
C HIS A 50 3.22 -13.15 1.02
N PRO A 51 4.45 -13.47 1.46
CA PRO A 51 4.92 -13.03 2.77
C PRO A 51 4.98 -11.50 2.85
N SER A 52 4.81 -10.94 4.05
CA SER A 52 5.04 -9.51 4.25
C SER A 52 6.54 -9.21 4.29
N ILE A 53 7.03 -8.44 3.31
CA ILE A 53 8.42 -7.97 3.26
C ILE A 53 8.40 -6.43 3.37
N PRO A 54 8.29 -5.88 4.60
CA PRO A 54 8.25 -4.44 4.81
C PRO A 54 9.61 -3.79 4.61
N PHE A 55 9.61 -2.59 4.01
CA PHE A 55 10.82 -1.76 3.91
C PHE A 55 11.32 -1.33 5.30
N ASN A 56 10.40 -1.14 6.26
CA ASN A 56 10.71 -0.81 7.65
C ASN A 56 10.21 -1.92 8.61
N PRO A 57 11.01 -2.97 8.87
CA PRO A 57 10.63 -4.08 9.73
C PRO A 57 10.23 -3.68 11.15
N ASP A 58 10.88 -2.67 11.74
CA ASP A 58 10.59 -2.21 13.11
C ASP A 58 9.22 -1.54 13.20
N ILE A 59 8.89 -0.70 12.22
CA ILE A 59 7.57 -0.06 12.11
C ILE A 59 6.48 -1.11 11.91
N ALA A 60 6.71 -2.06 11.00
CA ALA A 60 5.79 -3.17 10.77
C ALA A 60 5.61 -4.03 12.03
N THR A 61 6.69 -4.31 12.76
CA THR A 61 6.64 -5.06 14.02
C THR A 61 5.84 -4.31 15.09
N ALA A 62 6.01 -3.00 15.21
CA ALA A 62 5.21 -2.18 16.12
C ALA A 62 3.72 -2.23 15.75
N PHE A 63 3.38 -2.10 14.47
CA PHE A 63 2.00 -2.23 14.00
C PHE A 63 1.41 -3.61 14.23
N PHE A 64 2.19 -4.67 14.02
CA PHE A 64 1.75 -6.05 14.29
C PHE A 64 1.45 -6.25 15.78
N ARG A 65 2.37 -5.82 16.67
CA ARG A 65 2.17 -5.89 18.13
C ARG A 65 0.98 -5.06 18.61
N ALA A 66 0.68 -3.95 17.93
CA ALA A 66 -0.48 -3.11 18.20
C ALA A 66 -1.80 -3.66 17.60
N GLY A 67 -1.76 -4.80 16.89
CA GLY A 67 -2.94 -5.38 16.24
C GLY A 67 -3.43 -4.58 15.02
N LEU A 68 -2.59 -3.74 14.43
CA LEU A 68 -2.94 -2.87 13.30
C LEU A 68 -2.74 -3.56 11.94
N ILE A 69 -1.77 -4.48 11.84
CA ILE A 69 -1.47 -5.25 10.62
C ILE A 69 -1.27 -6.73 10.93
N GLU A 70 -1.27 -7.56 9.88
CA GLU A 70 -0.93 -8.98 9.94
C GLU A 70 0.45 -9.25 9.30
N ALA A 71 1.10 -10.36 9.67
CA ALA A 71 2.41 -10.74 9.11
C ALA A 71 2.35 -11.41 7.71
N TRP A 72 1.16 -11.75 7.23
CA TRP A 72 0.96 -12.66 6.08
C TRP A 72 0.87 -11.96 4.71
N GLY A 73 1.19 -10.65 4.62
CA GLY A 73 1.22 -9.92 3.35
C GLY A 73 -0.13 -9.82 2.62
N ARG A 74 -1.26 -9.95 3.32
CA ARG A 74 -2.62 -9.96 2.71
C ARG A 74 -3.27 -8.58 2.62
N GLY A 75 -2.59 -7.51 3.03
CA GLY A 75 -3.18 -6.17 3.15
C GLY A 75 -3.71 -5.63 1.81
N THR A 76 -3.00 -5.87 0.71
CA THR A 76 -3.41 -5.49 -0.64
C THR A 76 -4.67 -6.26 -1.09
N LEU A 77 -4.71 -7.58 -0.83
CA LEU A 77 -5.87 -8.44 -1.09
C LEU A 77 -7.09 -8.04 -0.27
N LYS A 78 -6.88 -7.62 0.98
CA LYS A 78 -7.94 -7.09 1.84
C LYS A 78 -8.54 -5.83 1.24
N ILE A 79 -7.71 -4.90 0.74
CA ILE A 79 -8.21 -3.67 0.10
C ILE A 79 -9.00 -4.01 -1.18
N LEU A 80 -8.53 -4.97 -1.98
CA LEU A 80 -9.27 -5.48 -3.14
C LEU A 80 -10.66 -6.03 -2.74
N ARG A 81 -10.71 -6.92 -1.75
CA ARG A 81 -11.96 -7.52 -1.25
C ARG A 81 -12.92 -6.47 -0.69
N GLU A 82 -12.43 -5.52 0.09
CA GLU A 82 -13.27 -4.44 0.65
C GLU A 82 -13.85 -3.53 -0.44
N CYS A 83 -13.07 -3.18 -1.48
CA CYS A 83 -13.60 -2.45 -2.62
C CYS A 83 -14.68 -3.25 -3.35
N GLN A 84 -14.46 -4.54 -3.59
CA GLN A 84 -15.43 -5.43 -4.23
C GLN A 84 -16.73 -5.51 -3.41
N ASN A 85 -16.64 -5.75 -2.10
CA ASN A 85 -17.79 -5.84 -1.19
C ASN A 85 -18.61 -4.54 -1.16
N ALA A 86 -17.94 -3.39 -1.33
CA ALA A 86 -18.58 -2.08 -1.37
C ALA A 86 -19.11 -1.71 -2.77
N GLY A 87 -18.99 -2.57 -3.78
CA GLY A 87 -19.36 -2.25 -5.17
C GLY A 87 -18.48 -1.16 -5.81
N LEU A 88 -17.29 -0.93 -5.27
CA LEU A 88 -16.34 0.06 -5.77
C LEU A 88 -15.41 -0.56 -6.82
N PRO A 89 -14.85 0.26 -7.73
CA PRO A 89 -13.83 -0.22 -8.64
C PRO A 89 -12.62 -0.79 -7.90
N ALA A 90 -11.99 -1.81 -8.49
CA ALA A 90 -10.77 -2.39 -7.95
C ALA A 90 -9.68 -1.31 -7.78
N PRO A 91 -8.94 -1.30 -6.65
CA PRO A 91 -7.78 -0.45 -6.48
C PRO A 91 -6.72 -0.77 -7.54
N VAL A 92 -6.01 0.25 -7.99
CA VAL A 92 -4.88 0.10 -8.92
C VAL A 92 -3.60 0.29 -8.14
N PHE A 93 -2.66 -0.65 -8.30
CA PHE A 93 -1.33 -0.56 -7.75
C PHE A 93 -0.35 -0.22 -8.88
N SER A 94 0.66 0.59 -8.61
CA SER A 94 1.75 0.85 -9.57
C SER A 94 3.07 1.07 -8.83
N HIS A 95 4.19 0.88 -9.52
CA HIS A 95 5.52 1.12 -8.98
C HIS A 95 6.34 1.82 -10.06
N ASP A 96 6.81 3.04 -9.79
CA ASP A 96 7.73 3.77 -10.67
C ASP A 96 9.17 3.75 -10.09
N PRO A 97 10.15 3.17 -10.80
CA PRO A 97 11.55 3.13 -10.39
C PRO A 97 12.21 4.51 -10.21
N SER A 98 11.66 5.57 -10.79
CA SER A 98 12.21 6.94 -10.70
C SER A 98 11.97 7.62 -9.34
N GLY A 99 11.38 6.91 -8.37
CA GLY A 99 10.92 7.48 -7.11
C GLY A 99 9.48 8.00 -7.18
N PHE A 100 8.85 8.01 -8.37
CA PHE A 100 7.42 8.31 -8.55
C PHE A 100 6.48 7.13 -8.25
N GLY A 101 6.72 6.44 -7.13
CA GLY A 101 5.64 5.84 -6.34
C GLY A 101 5.40 4.35 -6.45
N GLY A 102 5.42 3.70 -5.28
CA GLY A 102 4.47 2.65 -4.95
C GLY A 102 3.08 3.27 -4.83
N ILE A 103 2.37 3.35 -5.94
CA ILE A 103 1.03 3.91 -6.02
C ILE A 103 0.06 2.88 -5.46
N GLN A 104 -0.74 3.29 -4.48
CA GLN A 104 -2.03 2.68 -4.20
C GLN A 104 -3.12 3.69 -4.56
N LYS A 105 -3.76 3.47 -5.71
CA LYS A 105 -4.90 4.26 -6.17
C LYS A 105 -6.19 3.53 -5.77
N VAL A 106 -6.86 4.02 -4.73
CA VAL A 106 -8.18 3.55 -4.33
C VAL A 106 -9.21 4.44 -5.04
N ARG A 107 -9.78 3.93 -6.14
CA ARG A 107 -10.82 4.64 -6.88
C ARG A 107 -12.16 4.53 -6.12
N LYS A 108 -12.76 5.67 -5.79
CA LYS A 108 -14.17 5.77 -5.40
C LYS A 108 -14.92 6.32 -6.61
N VAL A 109 -15.84 5.56 -7.18
CA VAL A 109 -16.81 6.07 -8.17
C VAL A 109 -18.13 6.13 -7.43
N ARG A 110 -18.74 7.31 -7.41
CA ARG A 110 -20.19 7.43 -7.19
C ARG A 110 -20.90 7.11 -8.49
#